data_AF-A0A346KBH8-F1
#
_entry.id   AF-A0A346KBH8-F1
#
_cell.length_a   1.000
_cell.length_b   1.000
_cell.length_c   1.000
_cell.angle_alpha   90.00
_cell.angle_beta   90.00
_cell.angle_gamma   90.00
#
_symmetry.space_group_name_H-M   'P 1'
#
loop_
_entity.id
_entity.type
_entity.pdbx_description
1 polymer ?
#
loop_
_entity_poly.entity_id
_entity_poly.type
_entity_poly.pdbx_seq_one_letter_code
_entity_poly.pdbx_strand_id
1 'polypeptide(L)'
;MDVEVIEWLENFLLDFQGSIVFISHDRSFIRKMATRIVDLDRGQLQSYLGNYDLYLTTKEENLRVEALQNELFDKRLAQEEVWIRQGIKARRTRNEGRVRALKAMREERQLKPYRGENEIVYYSQNCCSNQIIY
;
A
#
# COMPACT_ATOMS: atom_id res chain seq x y z
N MET A 1 -22.72 19.86 7.05
CA MET A 1 -23.06 20.28 5.69
C MET A 1 -24.48 19.85 5.42
N ASP A 2 -25.25 20.67 4.70
CA ASP A 2 -26.64 20.37 4.37
C ASP A 2 -26.75 19.07 3.56
N VAL A 3 -27.48 18.10 4.10
CA VAL A 3 -27.64 16.74 3.55
C VAL A 3 -28.24 16.79 2.14
N GLU A 4 -29.20 17.70 1.92
CA GLU A 4 -29.90 17.85 0.64
C GLU A 4 -28.97 18.24 -0.52
N VAL A 5 -27.98 19.10 -0.25
CA VAL A 5 -27.02 19.56 -1.27
C VAL A 5 -26.07 18.42 -1.67
N ILE A 6 -25.71 17.56 -0.72
CA ILE A 6 -24.84 16.41 -0.97
C ILE A 6 -25.58 15.37 -1.82
N GLU A 7 -26.85 15.07 -1.51
CA GLU A 7 -27.65 14.13 -2.30
C GLU A 7 -27.88 14.61 -3.74
N TRP A 8 -28.13 15.91 -3.94
CA TRP A 8 -28.22 16.46 -5.29
C TRP A 8 -26.89 16.33 -6.05
N LEU A 9 -25.77 16.62 -5.40
CA LEU A 9 -24.44 16.50 -6.00
C LEU A 9 -24.10 15.04 -6.34
N GLU A 10 -24.44 14.09 -5.47
CA GLU A 10 -24.26 12.65 -5.72
C GLU A 10 -25.01 12.25 -7.01
N ASN A 11 -26.29 12.61 -7.14
CA ASN A 11 -27.08 12.29 -8.33
C ASN A 11 -26.52 12.95 -9.60
N PHE A 12 -26.11 14.21 -9.52
CA PHE A 12 -25.49 14.93 -10.64
C PHE A 12 -24.20 14.26 -11.11
N LEU A 13 -23.35 13.81 -10.18
CA LEU A 13 -22.10 13.14 -10.51
C LEU A 13 -22.32 11.71 -11.04
N LEU A 14 -23.38 11.03 -10.61
CA LEU A 14 -23.75 9.71 -11.15
C LEU A 14 -24.21 9.81 -12.61
N ASP A 15 -24.96 10.85 -12.96
CA ASP A 15 -25.45 11.08 -14.32
C ASP A 15 -24.37 11.64 -15.27
N PHE A 16 -23.22 12.07 -14.74
CA PHE A 16 -22.13 12.62 -15.53
C PHE A 16 -21.48 11.55 -16.43
N GLN A 17 -21.60 11.72 -17.75
CA GLN A 17 -21.00 10.83 -18.74
C GLN A 17 -19.53 11.18 -18.99
N GLY A 18 -18.67 10.84 -18.04
CA GLY A 18 -17.23 11.08 -18.14
C GLY A 18 -16.42 10.40 -17.05
N SER A 19 -15.17 10.81 -16.92
CA SER A 19 -14.27 10.35 -15.85
C SER A 19 -14.06 11.47 -14.84
N ILE A 20 -14.24 11.16 -13.56
CA ILE A 20 -14.09 12.11 -12.46
C ILE A 20 -13.04 11.58 -11.49
N VAL A 21 -12.10 12.45 -11.12
CA VAL A 21 -11.15 12.23 -10.03
C VAL A 21 -11.57 13.14 -8.88
N PHE A 22 -11.72 12.59 -7.69
CA PHE A 22 -12.00 13.40 -6.50
C PHE A 22 -11.19 12.92 -5.29
N ILE A 23 -10.96 13.83 -4.36
CA ILE A 23 -10.33 13.56 -3.07
C ILE A 23 -11.34 14.00 -2.01
N SER A 24 -11.74 13.07 -1.16
CA SER A 24 -12.69 13.34 -0.08
C SER A 24 -12.26 12.59 1.17
N HIS A 25 -12.62 13.14 2.33
CA HIS A 25 -12.50 12.46 3.61
C HIS A 25 -13.83 11.82 4.07
N ASP A 26 -14.94 12.08 3.36
CA ASP A 26 -16.24 11.49 3.67
C ASP A 26 -16.37 10.08 3.08
N ARG A 27 -16.35 9.10 3.98
CA ARG A 27 -16.43 7.67 3.65
C ARG A 27 -17.74 7.29 2.97
N SER A 28 -18.86 7.94 3.32
CA SER A 28 -20.17 7.63 2.76
C SER A 28 -20.21 8.05 1.29
N PHE A 29 -19.70 9.24 0.98
CA PHE A 29 -19.57 9.74 -0.38
C PHE A 29 -18.65 8.85 -1.23
N ILE A 30 -17.47 8.52 -0.69
CA ILE A 30 -16.51 7.61 -1.33
C ILE A 30 -17.15 6.27 -1.66
N ARG A 31 -17.86 5.67 -0.69
CA ARG A 31 -18.48 4.34 -0.87
C ARG A 31 -19.51 4.32 -1.99
N LYS A 32 -20.27 5.40 -2.16
CA LYS A 32 -21.31 5.51 -3.21
C LYS A 32 -20.72 5.79 -4.59
N MET A 33 -19.69 6.64 -4.69
CA MET A 33 -19.20 7.17 -5.97
C MET A 33 -17.96 6.45 -6.52
N ALA A 34 -17.11 5.89 -5.66
CA ALA A 34 -15.81 5.36 -6.09
C ALA A 34 -15.95 3.97 -6.72
N THR A 35 -15.54 3.88 -7.99
CA THR A 35 -15.43 2.61 -8.73
C THR A 35 -14.00 2.06 -8.71
N ARG A 36 -13.03 2.93 -8.41
CA ARG A 36 -11.61 2.62 -8.28
C ARG A 36 -10.98 3.52 -7.23
N ILE A 37 -10.09 2.94 -6.42
CA ILE A 37 -9.42 3.62 -5.32
C ILE A 37 -7.92 3.62 -5.60
N VAL A 38 -7.31 4.78 -5.54
CA VAL A 38 -5.86 4.94 -5.67
C VAL A 38 -5.34 5.41 -4.32
N ASP A 39 -4.56 4.55 -3.67
CA ASP A 39 -3.95 4.81 -2.38
C ASP A 39 -2.49 5.21 -2.59
N LEU A 40 -2.08 6.32 -1.99
CA LEU A 40 -0.69 6.75 -1.98
C LEU A 40 -0.07 6.40 -0.62
N ASP A 41 0.80 5.39 -0.61
CA ASP A 41 1.56 4.96 0.58
C ASP A 41 3.06 4.98 0.27
N ARG A 42 3.87 5.61 1.13
CA ARG A 42 5.35 5.66 1.01
C ARG A 42 5.86 6.14 -0.37
N GLY A 43 5.14 7.06 -1.01
CA GLY A 43 5.47 7.55 -2.35
C GLY A 43 5.18 6.56 -3.48
N GLN A 44 4.48 5.45 -3.19
CA GLN A 44 3.99 4.49 -4.17
C GLN A 44 2.48 4.62 -4.31
N LEU A 45 2.03 4.72 -5.56
CA LEU A 45 0.61 4.69 -5.90
C LEU A 45 0.19 3.23 -6.08
N GLN A 46 -0.79 2.80 -5.29
CA GLN A 46 -1.41 1.49 -5.44
C GLN A 46 -2.87 1.65 -5.85
N SER A 47 -3.23 1.01 -6.96
CA SER A 47 -4.57 1.05 -7.50
C SER A 47 -5.35 -0.19 -7.10
N TYR A 48 -6.56 0.02 -6.59
CA TYR A 48 -7.54 -1.00 -6.23
C TYR A 48 -8.79 -0.83 -7.08
N LEU A 49 -9.18 -1.89 -7.77
CA LEU A 49 -10.42 -1.95 -8.52
C LEU A 49 -11.58 -2.33 -7.60
N GLY A 50 -12.73 -1.69 -7.77
CA GLY A 50 -13.95 -2.00 -7.03
C GLY A 50 -14.32 -0.94 -5.99
N ASN A 51 -15.27 -1.30 -5.14
CA ASN A 51 -15.85 -0.41 -4.15
C ASN A 51 -14.96 -0.21 -2.93
N TYR A 52 -15.34 0.73 -2.07
CA TYR A 52 -14.60 1.05 -0.85
C TYR A 52 -14.44 -0.12 0.12
N ASP A 53 -15.44 -0.99 0.23
CA ASP A 53 -15.39 -2.12 1.17
C ASP A 53 -14.41 -3.21 0.73
N LEU A 54 -14.32 -3.46 -0.59
CA LEU A 54 -13.31 -4.35 -1.15
C LEU A 54 -11.90 -3.79 -0.97
N TYR A 55 -11.73 -2.48 -1.14
CA TYR A 55 -10.47 -1.81 -0.86
C TYR A 55 -10.04 -2.01 0.60
N LEU A 56 -10.93 -1.77 1.57
CA LEU A 56 -10.61 -1.95 2.98
C LEU A 56 -10.16 -3.38 3.30
N THR A 57 -10.90 -4.38 2.79
CA THR A 57 -10.58 -5.79 3.00
C THR A 57 -9.24 -6.16 2.36
N THR A 58 -9.01 -5.71 1.13
CA THR A 58 -7.76 -5.97 0.40
C THR A 58 -6.57 -5.28 1.09
N LYS A 59 -6.77 -4.05 1.56
CA LYS A 59 -5.76 -3.30 2.31
C LYS A 59 -5.40 -4.02 3.60
N GLU A 60 -6.39 -4.49 4.36
CA GLU A 60 -6.14 -5.25 5.58
C GLU A 60 -5.33 -6.53 5.32
N GLU A 61 -5.67 -7.30 4.27
CA GLU A 61 -4.92 -8.50 3.92
C GLU A 61 -3.49 -8.17 3.47
N ASN A 62 -3.30 -7.12 2.65
CA ASN A 62 -1.97 -6.66 2.25
C ASN A 62 -1.12 -6.27 3.47
N LEU A 63 -1.72 -5.55 4.43
CA LEU A 63 -1.06 -5.18 5.68
C LEU A 63 -0.68 -6.40 6.52
N ARG A 64 -1.56 -7.41 6.57
CA ARG A 64 -1.31 -8.66 7.27
C ARG A 64 -0.16 -9.44 6.64
N VAL A 65 -0.16 -9.57 5.32
CA VAL A 65 0.91 -10.25 4.58
C VAL A 65 2.24 -9.51 4.75
N GLU A 66 2.23 -8.18 4.68
CA GLU A 66 3.41 -7.35 4.93
C GLU A 66 3.95 -7.56 6.36
N ALA A 67 3.08 -7.54 7.37
CA ALA A 67 3.47 -7.78 8.76
C ALA A 67 4.11 -9.16 8.94
N LEU A 68 3.51 -10.22 8.35
CA LEU A 68 4.06 -11.57 8.41
C LEU A 68 5.45 -11.65 7.75
N GLN A 69 5.61 -11.05 6.56
CA GLN A 69 6.90 -11.00 5.87
C GLN A 69 7.96 -10.26 6.71
N ASN A 70 7.57 -9.18 7.37
CA ASN A 70 8.44 -8.41 8.26
C ASN A 70 8.87 -9.23 9.48
N GLU A 71 7.96 -9.96 10.11
CA GLU A 71 8.31 -10.85 11.22
C GLU A 71 9.25 -11.98 10.79
N LEU A 72 9.00 -12.58 9.62
CA LEU A 72 9.88 -13.62 9.07
C LEU A 72 11.27 -13.07 8.74
N PHE A 73 11.33 -11.85 8.18
CA PHE A 73 12.56 -11.14 7.93
C PHE A 73 13.34 -10.87 9.23
N ASP A 74 12.66 -10.41 10.27
CA ASP A 74 13.27 -10.11 11.58
C ASP A 74 13.79 -11.36 12.28
N LYS A 75 13.03 -12.46 12.22
CA LYS A 75 13.48 -13.77 12.72
C LYS A 75 14.73 -14.25 11.99
N ARG A 76 14.76 -14.12 10.65
CA ARG A 76 15.92 -14.48 9.84
C ARG A 76 17.13 -13.59 10.18
N LEU A 77 16.93 -12.28 10.27
CA LEU A 77 17.96 -11.33 10.64
C LEU A 77 18.57 -11.69 12.01
N ALA A 78 17.73 -11.95 13.02
CA ALA A 78 18.19 -12.34 14.35
C ALA A 78 19.00 -13.65 14.36
N GLN A 79 18.57 -14.67 13.60
CA GLN A 79 19.31 -15.92 13.47
C GLN A 79 20.70 -15.70 12.85
N GLU A 80 20.78 -14.90 11.79
CA GLU A 80 22.03 -14.56 11.12
C GLU A 80 22.96 -13.73 12.04
N GLU A 81 22.41 -12.83 12.85
CA GLU A 81 23.20 -12.10 13.84
C GLU A 81 23.76 -12.99 14.94
N VAL A 82 22.98 -13.94 15.45
CA VAL A 82 23.45 -14.94 16.42
C VAL A 82 24.54 -15.80 15.80
N TRP A 83 24.39 -16.21 14.55
CA TRP A 83 25.41 -16.96 13.80
C TRP A 83 26.74 -16.20 13.72
N ILE A 84 26.72 -14.88 13.48
CA ILE A 84 27.94 -14.06 13.52
C ILE A 84 28.54 -14.00 14.93
N ARG A 85 27.71 -13.78 15.97
CA ARG A 85 28.16 -13.67 17.37
C ARG A 85 28.75 -14.96 17.92
N GLN A 86 28.27 -16.12 17.47
CA GLN A 86 28.82 -17.43 17.84
C GLN A 86 30.26 -17.64 17.35
N GLY A 87 30.86 -16.65 16.69
CA GLY A 87 32.23 -16.69 16.25
C GLY A 87 32.30 -17.44 14.93
N ILE A 88 32.11 -16.71 13.84
CA ILE A 88 32.43 -17.23 12.54
C ILE A 88 33.90 -17.67 12.61
N LYS A 89 34.21 -18.93 12.27
CA LYS A 89 35.54 -19.33 11.81
C LYS A 89 35.83 -18.62 10.46
N ALA A 90 35.79 -17.28 10.46
CA ALA A 90 35.48 -16.37 9.35
C ALA A 90 36.61 -16.18 8.35
N ARG A 91 37.77 -16.76 8.60
CA ARG A 91 38.93 -16.67 7.69
C ARG A 91 38.87 -17.64 6.51
N ARG A 92 37.77 -18.37 6.29
CA ARG A 92 37.58 -19.18 5.07
C ARG A 92 36.71 -18.42 4.08
N THR A 93 37.25 -18.19 2.88
CA THR A 93 36.66 -17.51 1.71
C THR A 93 35.22 -17.93 1.36
N ARG A 94 34.79 -19.13 1.80
CA ARG A 94 33.47 -19.71 1.52
C ARG A 94 32.29 -18.99 2.21
N ASN A 95 32.50 -18.26 3.31
CA ASN A 95 31.41 -17.66 4.09
C ASN A 95 31.20 -16.14 3.86
N GLU A 96 32.02 -15.51 3.02
CA GLU A 96 31.96 -14.07 2.75
C GLU A 96 30.63 -13.63 2.12
N GLY A 97 30.01 -14.49 1.31
CA GLY A 97 28.69 -14.22 0.71
C GLY A 97 27.58 -14.09 1.75
N ARG A 98 27.61 -14.90 2.81
CA ARG A 98 26.62 -14.85 3.91
C ARG A 98 26.79 -13.59 4.77
N VAL A 99 28.03 -13.17 4.99
CA VAL A 99 28.33 -11.91 5.69
C VAL A 99 27.86 -10.70 4.86
N ARG A 100 28.07 -10.71 3.54
CA ARG A 100 27.54 -9.68 2.64
C ARG A 100 26.01 -9.64 2.66
N ALA A 101 25.34 -10.79 2.62
CA ALA A 101 23.90 -10.87 2.73
C ALA A 101 23.38 -10.28 4.05
N LEU A 102 24.03 -10.57 5.19
CA LEU A 102 23.64 -9.95 6.46
C LEU A 102 23.82 -8.43 6.47
N LYS A 103 24.92 -7.91 5.90
CA LYS A 103 25.11 -6.46 5.79
C LYS A 103 23.99 -5.81 4.98
N ALA A 104 23.61 -6.40 3.84
CA ALA A 104 22.50 -5.94 3.04
C ALA A 104 21.16 -5.95 3.82
N MET A 105 20.87 -7.02 4.56
CA MET A 105 19.65 -7.09 5.40
C MET A 105 19.61 -6.02 6.50
N ARG A 106 20.77 -5.61 7.04
CA ARG A 106 20.85 -4.52 8.02
C ARG A 106 20.58 -3.16 7.40
N GLU A 107 21.13 -2.90 6.22
CA GLU A 107 20.88 -1.66 5.46
C GLU A 107 19.40 -1.57 5.08
N GLU A 108 18.80 -2.66 4.60
CA GLU A 108 17.38 -2.75 4.28
C GLU A 108 16.48 -2.45 5.50
N ARG A 109 16.87 -2.93 6.69
CA ARG A 109 16.13 -2.63 7.94
C ARG A 109 16.22 -1.15 8.32
N GLN A 110 17.34 -0.48 8.06
CA GLN A 110 17.53 0.94 8.38
C GLN A 110 16.79 1.87 7.42
N LEU A 111 16.69 1.48 6.14
CA LEU A 111 16.05 2.28 5.10
C LEU A 111 14.52 2.22 5.11
N LYS A 112 13.92 1.41 6.00
CA LYS A 112 12.48 1.19 5.99
C LYS A 112 11.72 2.46 6.38
N PRO A 113 10.97 3.08 5.46
CA PRO A 113 10.32 4.36 5.72
C PRO A 113 9.21 4.22 6.76
N TYR A 114 9.06 5.24 7.61
CA TYR A 114 7.95 5.36 8.55
C TYR A 114 6.63 5.52 7.77
N ARG A 115 5.58 4.81 8.20
CA ARG A 115 4.23 4.95 7.62
C ARG A 115 3.66 6.30 8.02
N GLY A 116 3.49 7.20 7.04
CA GLY A 116 2.87 8.52 7.20
C GLY A 116 1.35 8.48 7.03
N GLU A 117 0.73 9.66 6.99
CA GLU A 117 -0.68 9.81 6.61
C GLU A 117 -0.86 9.43 5.15
N ASN A 118 -1.80 8.53 4.86
CA ASN A 118 -2.09 8.10 3.49
C ASN A 118 -3.02 9.13 2.84
N GLU A 119 -2.69 9.55 1.63
CA GLU A 119 -3.60 10.32 0.78
C GLU A 119 -4.31 9.34 -0.16
N ILE A 120 -5.65 9.36 -0.12
CA ILE A 120 -6.46 8.48 -0.97
C ILE A 120 -7.11 9.34 -2.06
N VAL A 121 -6.81 8.98 -3.31
CA VAL A 121 -7.41 9.59 -4.50
C VAL A 121 -8.44 8.61 -5.06
N TYR A 122 -9.65 9.11 -5.32
CA TYR A 122 -10.75 8.31 -5.78
C TYR A 122 -11.04 8.59 -7.25
N TYR A 123 -11.33 7.53 -8.00
CA TYR A 123 -11.63 7.61 -9.42
C TYR A 123 -12.99 6.98 -9.70
N SER A 124 -13.84 7.73 -10.39
CA SER A 124 -15.15 7.29 -10.86
C SER A 124 -15.20 7.39 -12.39
N GLN A 125 -15.46 6.27 -13.06
CA GLN A 125 -15.52 6.19 -14.52
C GLN A 125 -16.93 5.81 -14.96
N ASN A 126 -17.74 6.79 -15.37
CA ASN A 126 -19.07 6.60 -15.91
C ASN A 126 -19.07 6.85 -17.43
N CYS A 127 -18.19 6.18 -18.19
CA CYS A 127 -18.46 5.76 -19.57
C CYS A 127 -17.27 5.00 -20.19
N CYS A 128 -17.63 3.98 -20.97
CA CYS A 128 -16.90 3.25 -21.99
C CYS A 128 -15.55 3.84 -22.48
N SER A 129 -14.45 3.58 -21.79
CA SER A 129 -13.15 3.38 -22.43
C SER A 129 -12.15 2.77 -21.42
N ASN A 130 -11.84 1.50 -21.60
CA ASN A 130 -10.63 0.89 -21.04
C ASN A 130 -9.42 1.58 -21.68
N GLN A 131 -9.01 2.72 -21.14
CA GLN A 131 -7.68 3.25 -21.40
C GLN A 131 -7.01 3.50 -20.05
N ILE A 132 -6.33 2.45 -19.61
CA ILE A 132 -5.39 2.45 -18.50
C ILE A 132 -4.28 3.43 -18.90
N ILE A 133 -4.20 4.57 -18.21
CA ILE A 133 -3.07 5.49 -18.32
C ILE A 133 -1.96 4.93 -17.42
N TYR A 134 -0.79 4.70 -18.03
CA TYR A 134 0.46 4.23 -17.43
C TYR A 134 1.08 5.27 -16.50
#